data_AF-A0A920VAA7-F1
#
_entry.id   AF-A0A920VAA7-F1
#
_cell.length_a   1.000
_cell.length_b   1.000
_cell.length_c   1.000
_cell.angle_alpha   90.00
_cell.angle_beta   90.00
_cell.angle_gamma   90.00
#
_symmetry.space_group_name_H-M   'P 1'
#
loop_
_entity.id
_entity.type
_entity.pdbx_description
1 polymer ?
#
loop_
_entity_poly.entity_id
_entity_poly.type
_entity_poly.pdbx_seq_one_letter_code
_entity_poly.pdbx_strand_id
1 'polypeptide(L)'
;MIERLPKMLNCSSECALANFDDGDHVLRARIDMASPNMNLRDPGVISNHAQTSPSTGDRWCVYPLYDFTHCICDALEGISHSLCTLEFEDHRPLYDWVLDNININFLPPKLNFRG
;
A
#
# COMPACT_ATOMS: atom_id res chain seq x y z
N MET A 1 11.16 4.30 -8.45
CA MET A 1 11.38 2.90 -8.89
C MET A 1 12.00 2.12 -7.72
N ILE A 2 11.31 1.06 -7.29
CA ILE A 2 11.41 0.43 -5.96
C ILE A 2 12.64 -0.51 -5.89
N GLU A 3 13.65 -0.18 -5.09
CA GLU A 3 14.96 -0.89 -5.07
C GLU A 3 14.96 -2.25 -4.36
N ARG A 4 13.84 -2.71 -3.78
CA ARG A 4 13.75 -3.98 -3.05
C ARG A 4 12.71 -4.98 -3.57
N LEU A 5 12.26 -4.79 -4.81
CA LEU A 5 11.30 -5.68 -5.49
C LEU A 5 11.71 -7.18 -5.55
N PRO A 6 12.94 -7.58 -5.92
CA PRO A 6 13.19 -8.98 -6.27
C PRO A 6 13.10 -9.96 -5.08
N LYS A 7 13.46 -9.55 -3.86
CA LYS A 7 13.33 -10.43 -2.67
C LYS A 7 11.89 -10.57 -2.20
N MET A 8 11.11 -9.49 -2.17
CA MET A 8 9.71 -9.56 -1.72
C MET A 8 8.74 -10.10 -2.77
N LEU A 9 9.02 -9.94 -4.07
CA LEU A 9 8.22 -10.66 -5.09
C LEU A 9 8.44 -12.17 -5.01
N ASN A 10 9.67 -12.61 -4.76
CA ASN A 10 9.98 -14.03 -4.56
C ASN A 10 9.40 -14.58 -3.24
N CYS A 11 9.16 -13.73 -2.24
CA CYS A 11 8.47 -14.15 -1.01
C CYS A 11 7.11 -14.78 -1.33
N SER A 12 6.31 -14.28 -2.28
CA SER A 12 4.99 -14.89 -2.55
C SER A 12 5.04 -16.37 -2.95
N SER A 13 6.12 -16.81 -3.61
CA SER A 13 6.37 -18.23 -3.93
C SER A 13 7.12 -18.99 -2.82
N GLU A 14 7.90 -18.29 -2.01
CA GLU A 14 8.78 -18.87 -0.99
C GLU A 14 8.22 -18.73 0.45
N CYS A 15 7.06 -18.10 0.65
CA CYS A 15 6.46 -17.82 1.95
C CYS A 15 6.22 -19.08 2.79
N ALA A 16 5.97 -20.23 2.14
CA ALA A 16 5.85 -21.51 2.82
C ALA A 16 7.20 -22.10 3.28
N LEU A 17 8.33 -21.57 2.78
CA LEU A 17 9.70 -22.06 3.01
C LEU A 17 10.59 -21.03 3.74
N ALA A 18 10.19 -19.77 3.78
CA ALA A 18 11.01 -18.69 4.27
C ALA A 18 10.64 -18.32 5.72
N ASN A 19 11.51 -18.69 6.65
CA ASN A 19 11.46 -18.31 8.07
C ASN A 19 11.84 -16.82 8.25
N PHE A 20 11.00 -15.90 7.81
CA PHE A 20 11.17 -14.48 8.13
C PHE A 20 10.43 -14.15 9.43
N ASP A 21 11.08 -13.45 10.35
CA ASP A 21 10.44 -12.93 11.56
C ASP A 21 9.45 -11.81 11.21
N ASP A 22 8.37 -11.68 11.98
CA ASP A 22 7.32 -10.66 11.76
C ASP A 22 7.91 -9.24 11.68
N GLY A 23 7.62 -8.51 10.61
CA GLY A 23 8.09 -7.13 10.41
C GLY A 23 9.57 -6.98 10.02
N ASP A 24 10.32 -8.07 9.79
CA ASP A 24 11.73 -8.01 9.40
C ASP A 24 11.94 -7.29 8.05
N HIS A 25 10.98 -7.38 7.12
CA HIS A 25 11.11 -6.87 5.76
C HIS A 25 9.88 -6.06 5.32
N VAL A 26 10.11 -4.81 4.91
CA VAL A 26 9.09 -3.89 4.39
C VAL A 26 9.48 -3.37 3.01
N LEU A 27 8.55 -3.46 2.06
CA LEU A 27 8.63 -2.78 0.77
C LEU A 27 8.18 -1.33 0.98
N ARG A 28 8.98 -0.37 0.52
CA ARG A 28 8.66 1.06 0.62
C ARG A 28 8.50 1.65 -0.77
N ALA A 29 7.53 2.55 -0.93
CA ALA A 29 7.46 3.41 -2.09
C ALA A 29 8.68 4.35 -2.07
N ARG A 30 9.21 4.67 -3.25
CA ARG A 30 10.32 5.64 -3.38
C ARG A 30 9.73 6.95 -3.88
N ILE A 31 9.55 7.90 -2.98
CA ILE A 31 8.88 9.18 -3.22
C ILE A 31 9.87 10.31 -2.89
N ASP A 32 9.83 10.88 -1.69
CA ASP A 32 10.74 11.93 -1.24
C ASP A 32 10.88 11.94 0.30
N MET A 33 12.06 11.55 0.78
CA MET A 33 12.39 11.58 2.21
C MET A 33 12.45 13.00 2.81
N ALA A 34 12.59 14.04 1.99
CA ALA A 34 12.62 15.43 2.43
C ALA A 34 11.22 16.09 2.43
N SER A 35 10.17 15.37 2.02
CA SER A 35 8.82 15.91 1.96
C SER A 35 8.36 16.52 3.29
N PRO A 36 7.66 17.67 3.28
CA PRO A 36 7.03 18.22 4.49
C PRO A 36 5.88 17.33 4.99
N ASN A 37 5.22 16.58 4.10
CA ASN A 37 4.25 15.56 4.49
C ASN A 37 4.98 14.24 4.82
N MET A 38 4.79 13.76 6.06
CA MET A 38 5.41 12.54 6.57
C MET A 38 4.98 11.29 5.79
N ASN A 39 3.74 11.25 5.29
CA ASN A 39 3.20 10.13 4.53
C ASN A 39 3.84 9.96 3.15
N LEU A 40 4.57 10.97 2.66
CA LEU A 40 5.33 10.89 1.41
C LEU A 40 6.82 10.54 1.63
N ARG A 41 7.26 10.33 2.88
CA ARG A 41 8.66 9.97 3.19
C ARG A 41 8.90 8.48 3.04
N ASP A 42 8.98 8.05 1.79
CA ASP A 42 9.12 6.65 1.39
C ASP A 42 8.20 5.72 2.21
N PRO A 43 6.87 5.85 2.12
CA PRO A 43 5.97 5.07 2.97
C PRO A 43 6.10 3.57 2.71
N GLY A 44 5.89 2.76 3.76
CA GLY A 44 5.74 1.32 3.60
C GLY A 44 4.50 1.01 2.75
N VAL A 45 4.60 0.03 1.87
CA VAL A 45 3.48 -0.43 1.02
C VAL A 45 3.13 -1.89 1.26
N ILE A 46 4.11 -2.73 1.58
CA ILE A 46 3.91 -4.16 1.88
C ILE A 46 4.84 -4.53 3.03
N SER A 47 4.35 -5.29 4.01
CA SER A 47 5.14 -5.83 5.12
C SER A 47 5.01 -7.35 5.17
N ASN A 48 6.07 -8.03 5.62
CA ASN A 48 5.96 -9.43 5.96
C ASN A 48 5.24 -9.60 7.31
N HIS A 49 4.37 -10.60 7.38
CA HIS A 49 3.75 -11.02 8.64
C HIS A 49 3.80 -12.53 8.78
N ALA A 50 4.31 -12.98 9.92
CA ALA A 50 4.46 -14.40 10.26
C ALA A 50 3.18 -14.95 10.92
N GLN A 51 2.02 -14.59 10.35
CA GLN A 51 0.70 -14.95 10.88
C GLN A 51 -0.19 -15.54 9.78
N THR A 52 -0.94 -16.58 10.16
CA THR A 52 -1.94 -17.20 9.30
C THR A 52 -3.14 -16.27 9.13
N SER A 53 -3.45 -15.91 7.88
CA SER A 53 -4.66 -15.12 7.59
C SER A 53 -5.92 -15.97 7.81
N PRO A 54 -6.95 -15.45 8.50
CA PRO A 54 -8.23 -16.14 8.65
C PRO A 54 -8.92 -16.48 7.32
N SER A 55 -8.71 -15.66 6.28
CA SER A 55 -9.41 -15.78 4.99
C SER A 55 -8.61 -16.54 3.95
N THR A 56 -7.28 -16.44 4.00
CA THR A 56 -6.40 -17.02 2.96
C THR A 56 -5.52 -18.16 3.46
N GLY A 57 -5.49 -18.43 4.77
CA GLY A 57 -4.63 -19.44 5.37
C GLY A 57 -3.15 -19.08 5.23
N ASP A 58 -2.29 -20.09 5.16
CA ASP A 58 -0.83 -19.93 5.06
C ASP A 58 -0.34 -19.66 3.62
N ARG A 59 -1.23 -19.18 2.74
CA ARG A 59 -0.90 -18.91 1.33
C ARG A 59 -0.05 -17.66 1.16
N TRP A 60 -0.15 -16.71 2.09
CA TRP A 60 0.55 -15.43 2.02
C TRP A 60 1.27 -15.15 3.34
N CYS A 61 2.53 -14.73 3.26
CA CYS A 61 3.32 -14.22 4.39
C CYS A 61 3.69 -12.75 4.23
N VAL A 62 3.18 -12.10 3.18
CA VAL A 62 3.35 -10.66 2.91
C VAL A 62 1.98 -10.05 2.71
N TYR A 63 1.74 -8.92 3.38
CA TYR A 63 0.45 -8.24 3.35
C TYR A 63 0.65 -6.76 3.00
N PRO A 64 -0.18 -6.22 2.10
CA PRO A 64 -0.15 -4.81 1.77
C PRO A 64 -0.68 -3.96 2.93
N LEU A 65 -0.11 -2.77 3.11
CA LEU A 65 -0.54 -1.81 4.13
C LEU A 65 -1.77 -1.01 3.67
N TYR A 66 -2.50 -0.46 4.65
CA TYR A 66 -3.77 0.24 4.44
C TYR A 66 -3.70 1.33 3.36
N ASP A 67 -2.72 2.23 3.45
CA ASP A 67 -2.60 3.35 2.49
C ASP A 67 -2.40 2.89 1.04
N PHE A 68 -1.79 1.72 0.85
CA PHE A 68 -1.56 1.13 -0.46
C PHE A 68 -2.78 0.34 -0.96
N THR A 69 -3.44 -0.44 -0.10
CA THR A 69 -4.63 -1.20 -0.51
C THR A 69 -5.83 -0.31 -0.76
N HIS A 70 -6.08 0.67 0.09
CA HIS A 70 -7.30 1.47 0.08
C HIS A 70 -7.51 2.16 -1.28
N CYS A 71 -6.49 2.86 -1.77
CA CYS A 71 -6.56 3.54 -3.07
C CYS A 71 -6.75 2.58 -4.25
N ILE A 72 -6.09 1.42 -4.22
CA ILE A 72 -6.21 0.41 -5.27
C ILE A 72 -7.61 -0.21 -5.27
N CYS A 73 -8.15 -0.55 -4.10
CA CYS A 73 -9.51 -1.09 -3.97
C CYS A 73 -10.54 -0.10 -4.53
N ASP A 74 -10.47 1.18 -4.13
CA ASP A 74 -11.36 2.22 -4.64
C ASP A 74 -11.32 2.33 -6.17
N ALA A 75 -10.10 2.32 -6.74
CA ALA A 75 -9.92 2.42 -8.18
C ALA A 75 -10.46 1.19 -8.92
N LEU A 76 -10.25 -0.02 -8.37
CA LEU A 76 -10.75 -1.27 -8.95
C LEU A 76 -12.28 -1.41 -8.85
N GLU A 77 -12.87 -0.92 -7.76
CA GLU A 77 -14.32 -0.95 -7.54
C GLU A 77 -15.06 0.18 -8.27
N GLY A 78 -14.33 1.11 -8.87
CA GLY A 78 -14.92 2.23 -9.61
C GLY A 78 -15.52 3.31 -8.69
N ILE A 79 -15.03 3.41 -7.45
CA ILE A 79 -15.51 4.38 -6.47
C ILE A 79 -15.27 5.78 -7.03
N SER A 80 -16.34 6.57 -7.12
CA SER A 80 -16.26 7.94 -7.64
C SER A 80 -15.91 8.96 -6.56
N HIS A 81 -16.31 8.70 -5.31
CA HIS A 81 -16.09 9.59 -4.17
C HIS A 81 -15.74 8.75 -2.95
N SER A 82 -14.45 8.69 -2.62
CA SER A 82 -13.95 8.05 -1.42
C SER A 82 -14.18 8.99 -0.23
N LEU A 83 -15.15 8.67 0.62
CA LEU A 83 -15.53 9.47 1.79
C LEU A 83 -14.75 8.99 3.01
N CYS A 84 -13.77 9.78 3.45
CA CYS A 84 -12.98 9.51 4.64
C CYS A 84 -13.21 10.58 5.71
N THR A 85 -12.89 10.27 6.95
CA THR A 85 -12.89 11.23 8.06
C THR A 85 -11.63 12.12 8.01
N LEU A 86 -11.62 13.23 8.77
CA LEU A 86 -10.56 14.25 8.71
C LEU A 86 -9.17 13.69 9.07
N GLU A 87 -9.10 12.59 9.82
CA GLU A 87 -7.86 11.91 10.17
C GLU A 87 -7.08 11.39 8.95
N PHE A 88 -7.73 11.28 7.79
CA PHE A 88 -7.11 10.79 6.55
C PHE A 88 -6.79 11.92 5.56
N GLU A 89 -6.95 13.19 5.92
CA GLU A 89 -6.64 14.32 5.03
C GLU A 89 -5.16 14.31 4.61
N ASP A 90 -4.26 14.07 5.57
CA ASP A 90 -2.81 14.00 5.33
C ASP A 90 -2.37 12.77 4.52
N HIS A 91 -3.24 11.77 4.38
CA HIS A 91 -3.00 10.56 3.59
C HIS A 91 -3.39 10.74 2.12
N ARG A 92 -4.21 11.76 1.81
CA ARG A 92 -4.68 12.02 0.45
C ARG A 92 -3.55 12.23 -0.58
N PRO A 93 -2.45 12.93 -0.26
CA PRO A 93 -1.33 13.06 -1.18
C PRO A 93 -0.67 11.71 -1.53
N LEU A 94 -0.62 10.78 -0.59
CA LEU A 94 -0.10 9.43 -0.85
C LEU A 94 -1.08 8.62 -1.71
N TYR A 95 -2.37 8.70 -1.40
CA TYR A 95 -3.45 8.08 -2.20
C TYR A 95 -3.35 8.49 -3.67
N ASP A 96 -3.29 9.80 -3.93
CA ASP A 96 -3.16 10.36 -5.27
C ASP A 96 -1.85 9.92 -5.95
N TRP A 97 -0.73 9.95 -5.21
CA TRP A 97 0.56 9.50 -5.74
C TRP A 97 0.52 8.04 -6.19
N VAL A 98 -0.11 7.15 -5.41
CA VAL A 98 -0.22 5.72 -5.79
C VAL A 98 -1.01 5.58 -7.08
N LEU A 99 -2.18 6.21 -7.19
CA LEU A 99 -3.02 6.15 -8.39
C LEU A 99 -2.32 6.70 -9.65
N ASP A 100 -1.57 7.79 -9.51
CA ASP A 100 -0.83 8.40 -10.63
C ASP A 100 0.36 7.55 -11.08
N ASN A 101 0.86 6.61 -10.25
CA ASN A 101 2.05 5.79 -10.52
C ASN A 101 1.73 4.32 -10.85
N ILE A 102 0.45 3.94 -10.89
CA ILE A 102 0.02 2.59 -11.27
C ILE A 102 -0.85 2.63 -12.52
N ASN A 103 -0.79 1.57 -13.32
CA ASN A 103 -1.56 1.50 -14.55
C ASN A 103 -2.90 0.77 -14.28
N ILE A 104 -3.88 1.51 -13.74
CA ILE A 104 -5.24 1.01 -13.51
C ILE A 104 -6.19 1.72 -14.48
N ASN A 105 -7.09 0.96 -15.12
CA ASN A 105 -7.99 1.43 -16.17
C ASN A 105 -9.07 2.43 -15.69
N PHE A 106 -9.13 2.75 -14.40
CA PHE A 106 -10.12 3.64 -13.80
C PHE A 106 -9.46 4.54 -12.76
N LEU A 107 -9.59 5.86 -12.94
CA LEU A 107 -9.09 6.89 -12.02
C LEU A 107 -10.29 7.60 -11.38
N PRO A 108 -10.54 7.44 -10.07
CA PRO A 108 -11.59 8.17 -9.34
C PRO A 108 -11.47 9.70 -9.47
N PRO A 109 -12.58 10.44 -9.68
CA PRO A 109 -12.59 11.90 -9.58
C PRO A 109 -12.16 12.40 -8.18
N LYS A 110 -11.39 13.48 -8.14
CA LYS A 110 -10.90 14.10 -6.89
C LYS A 110 -11.97 15.05 -6.32
N LEU A 111 -12.50 14.77 -5.13
CA LEU A 111 -13.35 15.73 -4.37
C LEU A 111 -13.04 15.63 -2.87
N ASN A 112 -12.61 16.74 -2.27
CA ASN A 112 -12.45 16.88 -0.83
C ASN A 112 -13.55 17.84 -0.33
N PHE A 113 -14.33 17.43 0.67
CA PHE A 113 -15.29 18.31 1.33
C PHE A 113 -14.59 19.11 2.43
N ARG A 114 -14.58 20.44 2.29
CA ARG A 114 -14.21 21.36 3.38
C ARG A 114 -15.50 21.84 4.05
N GLY A 115 -15.66 21.53 5.33
CA GLY A 115 -16.70 22.09 6.20
C GLY A 115 -16.29 23.45 6.77
#